data_AF-A0A1Y6BXF9-F1
#
_entry.id   AF-A0A1Y6BXF9-F1
#
_cell.length_a   1.000
_cell.length_b   1.000
_cell.length_c   1.000
_cell.angle_alpha   90.00
_cell.angle_beta   90.00
_cell.angle_gamma   90.00
#
_symmetry.space_group_name_H-M   'P 1'
#
loop_
_entity.id
_entity.type
_entity.pdbx_description
1 polymer ?
#
loop_
_entity_poly.entity_id
_entity_poly.type
_entity_poly.pdbx_seq_one_letter_code
_entity_poly.pdbx_strand_id
1 'polypeptide(L)'
;MGFGGISDWSAQYPFIDLMKQAREWKDWGKGIEGFSVDEHDWVLELKPEQTAGTVFLTPRNEDTLHFDKVIVFYEGEGTLTYAWGAKKVDEESTEGRDVVTVSANANLLNIKQVNTANPLRNIKIIPDIYLSAYEAGEIFNPDFIARATQFRAVRFMDWMNTNKSLQELWGDRPLREDRTWRVKDGVPLEVMLQLVNMLEADPWFTIPHLANDEYIRQFAELVEAQLADGLKVYVEHSNEVWNWGFPQSRYALASGKARWGDEHADAHMQWHGMRTAKICDAFKNGPFTQTKDRVKCVLGVQTAWHGLQKTAMECPLWVAEGHSPCYQHGFDYIGVTTYFSAGLNGPYSASSTNVDLEPTLRSWFSEPDGGLDKAFAQLKHGTELRKVAGYENYAGVVSEITEELSYWVNYAESFGMGIVAYEGGQHITANGLKLQEDTDFIDFHKAINRDSRMGELYTDMFNTWKNGGGELHMCFVDISFPGKYGSWGALEYLTQPSSPKWDAITAFNRNTECWWDCDN
;
A
#
# COMPACT_ATOMS: atom_id res chain seq x y z
N MET A 1 -1.99 -8.94 -4.49
CA MET A 1 -2.29 -8.31 -3.18
C MET A 1 -1.47 -7.04 -3.01
N GLY A 2 -2.08 -5.91 -2.60
CA GLY A 2 -1.33 -4.75 -2.13
C GLY A 2 -0.92 -4.93 -0.66
N PHE A 3 0.34 -4.62 -0.34
CA PHE A 3 0.83 -4.68 1.03
C PHE A 3 0.66 -3.35 1.74
N GLY A 4 0.12 -3.39 2.95
CA GLY A 4 -0.09 -2.20 3.76
C GLY A 4 1.20 -1.50 4.19
N GLY A 5 1.12 -0.20 4.41
CA GLY A 5 2.27 0.61 4.85
C GLY A 5 2.88 0.19 6.19
N ILE A 6 4.18 0.43 6.33
CA ILE A 6 4.95 0.08 7.52
C ILE A 6 4.94 1.24 8.54
N SER A 7 4.73 0.90 9.81
CA SER A 7 4.78 1.83 10.94
C SER A 7 4.82 1.06 12.25
N ASP A 8 5.19 1.71 13.35
CA ASP A 8 5.18 1.10 14.69
C ASP A 8 3.78 0.64 15.14
N TRP A 9 2.72 1.20 14.53
CA TRP A 9 1.32 0.82 14.76
C TRP A 9 0.71 -0.02 13.61
N SER A 10 1.52 -0.46 12.65
CA SER A 10 1.03 -1.31 11.56
C SER A 10 0.57 -2.66 12.11
N ALA A 11 -0.48 -3.22 11.52
CA ALA A 11 -1.01 -4.53 11.90
C ALA A 11 -0.27 -5.70 11.20
N GLN A 12 0.56 -5.39 10.20
CA GLN A 12 1.21 -6.36 9.30
C GLN A 12 2.52 -6.94 9.87
N TYR A 13 3.31 -6.13 10.58
CA TYR A 13 4.61 -6.50 11.19
C TYR A 13 5.52 -7.36 10.28
N PRO A 14 5.93 -6.87 9.09
CA PRO A 14 6.61 -7.69 8.09
C PRO A 14 8.07 -8.02 8.43
N PHE A 15 8.72 -7.27 9.32
CA PHE A 15 10.15 -7.41 9.62
C PHE A 15 10.37 -7.89 11.06
N ILE A 16 11.43 -8.67 11.26
CA ILE A 16 11.83 -9.10 12.60
C ILE A 16 12.38 -7.92 13.42
N ASP A 17 13.17 -7.04 12.79
CA ASP A 17 13.72 -5.86 13.44
C ASP A 17 12.69 -4.72 13.50
N LEU A 18 12.12 -4.50 14.68
CA LEU A 18 11.12 -3.46 14.92
C LEU A 18 11.67 -2.04 14.73
N MET A 19 13.01 -1.85 14.73
CA MET A 19 13.60 -0.56 14.40
C MET A 19 13.27 -0.11 12.97
N LYS A 20 13.09 -1.06 12.03
CA LYS A 20 12.82 -0.77 10.61
C LYS A 20 11.48 -0.08 10.34
N GLN A 21 10.58 -0.09 11.31
CA GLN A 21 9.28 0.58 11.26
C GLN A 21 9.13 1.70 12.31
N ALA A 22 10.19 2.03 13.04
CA ALA A 22 10.16 3.01 14.11
C ALA A 22 10.01 4.46 13.60
N ARG A 23 9.50 5.34 14.46
CA ARG A 23 9.29 6.77 14.15
C ARG A 23 10.60 7.54 13.97
N GLU A 24 10.49 8.75 13.44
CA GLU A 24 11.56 9.76 13.51
C GLU A 24 12.01 10.01 14.97
N TRP A 25 13.26 10.45 15.12
CA TRP A 25 13.79 10.86 16.42
C TRP A 25 13.07 12.10 16.95
N LYS A 26 12.69 12.06 18.23
CA LYS A 26 12.04 13.17 18.92
C LYS A 26 12.47 13.26 20.37
N ASP A 27 12.71 14.48 20.86
CA ASP A 27 12.76 14.73 22.30
C ASP A 27 11.30 14.85 22.78
N TRP A 28 10.74 13.75 23.27
CA TRP A 28 9.32 13.69 23.66
C TRP A 28 8.99 14.57 24.86
N GLY A 29 9.96 14.84 25.73
CA GLY A 29 9.76 15.71 26.89
C GLY A 29 9.73 17.19 26.53
N LYS A 30 10.44 17.59 25.46
CA LYS A 30 10.59 19.00 25.04
C LYS A 30 9.89 19.33 23.73
N GLY A 31 9.39 18.34 23.00
CA GLY A 31 8.82 18.51 21.66
C GLY A 31 9.84 18.95 20.61
N ILE A 32 11.12 18.58 20.77
CA ILE A 32 12.18 18.95 19.83
C ILE A 32 12.32 17.86 18.76
N GLU A 33 12.42 18.29 17.52
CA GLU A 33 12.68 17.47 16.32
C GLU A 33 13.93 18.02 15.61
N GLY A 34 14.46 17.27 14.64
CA GLY A 34 15.67 17.65 13.91
C GLY A 34 16.94 17.43 14.74
N PHE A 35 17.49 16.23 14.63
CA PHE A 35 18.72 15.81 15.32
C PHE A 35 19.92 15.82 14.37
N SER A 36 21.12 15.94 14.93
CA SER A 36 22.34 15.68 14.18
C SER A 36 22.50 14.17 14.04
N VAL A 37 22.40 13.68 12.81
CA VAL A 37 22.45 12.25 12.48
C VAL A 37 23.45 11.96 11.37
N ASP A 38 23.92 10.72 11.29
CA ASP A 38 24.70 10.23 10.16
C ASP A 38 23.83 9.94 8.93
N GLU A 39 24.44 9.43 7.86
CA GLU A 39 23.75 9.08 6.60
C GLU A 39 22.68 7.99 6.73
N HIS A 40 22.65 7.26 7.85
CA HIS A 40 21.71 6.18 8.16
C HIS A 40 20.74 6.52 9.30
N ASP A 41 20.66 7.81 9.67
CA ASP A 41 19.77 8.36 10.70
C ASP A 41 20.13 7.92 12.15
N TRP A 42 21.41 7.69 12.44
CA TRP A 42 21.90 7.47 13.81
C TRP A 42 22.36 8.77 14.48
N VAL A 43 21.95 8.99 15.74
CA VAL A 43 22.22 10.23 16.48
C VAL A 43 23.70 10.37 16.83
N LEU A 44 24.32 11.45 16.34
CA LEU A 44 25.74 11.72 16.52
C LEU A 44 26.04 12.51 17.80
N GLU A 45 25.13 13.41 18.20
CA GLU A 45 25.28 14.26 19.37
C GLU A 45 23.95 14.67 19.98
N LEU A 46 23.99 15.03 21.26
CA LEU A 46 22.85 15.58 22.01
C LEU A 46 23.28 16.85 22.74
N LYS A 47 22.42 17.87 22.71
CA LYS A 47 22.58 19.07 23.55
C LYS A 47 22.40 18.70 25.04
N PRO A 48 22.86 19.54 25.98
CA PRO A 48 22.63 19.31 27.41
C PRO A 48 21.14 19.07 27.72
N GLU A 49 20.86 18.01 28.47
CA GLU A 49 19.52 17.54 28.84
C GLU A 49 18.62 17.14 27.65
N GLN A 50 19.11 17.11 26.42
CA GLN A 50 18.34 16.64 25.25
C GLN A 50 18.29 15.12 25.25
N THR A 51 17.15 14.57 24.83
CA THR A 51 16.99 13.13 24.56
C THR A 51 16.57 12.92 23.11
N ALA A 52 16.97 11.79 22.53
CA ALA A 52 16.46 11.34 21.23
C ALA A 52 15.67 10.06 21.44
N GLY A 53 14.35 10.15 21.37
CA GLY A 53 13.44 9.02 21.55
C GLY A 53 12.79 8.60 20.24
N THR A 54 12.65 7.29 20.04
CA THR A 54 11.89 6.71 18.93
C THR A 54 10.92 5.66 19.44
N VAL A 55 9.68 5.73 18.95
CA VAL A 55 8.65 4.73 19.23
C VAL A 55 8.80 3.62 18.20
N PHE A 56 9.06 2.40 18.69
CA PHE A 56 9.34 1.25 17.83
C PHE A 56 8.16 0.27 17.74
N LEU A 57 7.23 0.31 18.70
CA LEU A 57 6.08 -0.58 18.74
C LEU A 57 4.90 0.09 19.45
N THR A 58 3.76 0.16 18.78
CA THR A 58 2.47 0.65 19.32
C THR A 58 1.39 -0.39 19.03
N PRO A 59 1.24 -1.44 19.87
CA PRO A 59 0.19 -2.42 19.70
C PRO A 59 -1.18 -1.77 19.93
N ARG A 60 -2.24 -2.30 19.31
CA ARG A 60 -3.59 -1.74 19.48
C ARG A 60 -4.26 -2.22 20.77
N ASN A 61 -4.00 -3.47 21.13
CA ASN A 61 -4.46 -4.12 22.35
C ASN A 61 -3.57 -5.35 22.66
N GLU A 62 -3.83 -6.01 23.79
CA GLU A 62 -3.09 -7.21 24.21
C GLU A 62 -3.23 -8.36 23.21
N ASP A 63 -4.38 -8.53 22.56
CA ASP A 63 -4.61 -9.61 21.58
C ASP A 63 -3.73 -9.50 20.33
N THR A 64 -3.24 -8.29 20.03
CA THR A 64 -2.36 -8.01 18.88
C THR A 64 -0.88 -8.10 19.19
N LEU A 65 -0.52 -8.28 20.47
CA LEU A 65 0.87 -8.37 20.92
C LEU A 65 1.20 -9.84 21.25
N HIS A 66 2.05 -10.46 20.43
CA HIS A 66 2.37 -11.90 20.52
C HIS A 66 3.67 -12.22 21.24
N PHE A 67 4.33 -11.20 21.78
CA PHE A 67 5.56 -11.28 22.55
C PHE A 67 5.58 -10.16 23.59
N ASP A 68 6.13 -10.42 24.77
CA ASP A 68 6.26 -9.45 25.86
C ASP A 68 7.71 -9.06 26.13
N LYS A 69 8.67 -9.65 25.40
CA LYS A 69 10.10 -9.37 25.48
C LYS A 69 10.70 -9.11 24.11
N VAL A 70 11.64 -8.17 24.07
CA VAL A 70 12.50 -7.88 22.93
C VAL A 70 13.96 -7.82 23.38
N ILE A 71 14.86 -8.20 22.48
CA ILE A 71 16.30 -8.10 22.64
C ILE A 71 16.78 -6.91 21.82
N VAL A 72 17.42 -5.95 22.49
CA VAL A 72 17.96 -4.75 21.85
C VAL A 72 19.47 -4.89 21.72
N PHE A 73 19.94 -5.06 20.49
CA PHE A 73 21.37 -5.05 20.18
C PHE A 73 21.79 -3.65 19.78
N TYR A 74 23.00 -3.22 20.15
CA TYR A 74 23.53 -1.93 19.75
C TYR A 74 25.06 -1.93 19.73
N GLU A 75 25.63 -1.07 18.91
CA GLU A 75 27.06 -0.76 18.90
C GLU A 75 27.31 0.66 19.39
N GLY A 76 28.52 0.93 19.86
CA GLY A 76 28.94 2.24 20.34
C GLY A 76 28.69 2.46 21.82
N GLU A 77 28.97 3.68 22.29
CA GLU A 77 28.95 4.04 23.69
C GLU A 77 27.94 5.16 23.98
N GLY A 78 27.14 4.96 25.00
CA GLY A 78 26.10 5.89 25.41
C GLY A 78 25.14 5.26 26.40
N THR A 79 24.04 5.96 26.68
CA THR A 79 23.01 5.49 27.61
C THR A 79 21.68 5.36 26.87
N LEU A 80 21.22 4.12 26.70
CA LEU A 80 19.86 3.79 26.28
C LEU A 80 18.93 3.72 27.50
N THR A 81 17.73 4.28 27.38
CA THR A 81 16.67 4.15 28.37
C THR A 81 15.34 3.80 27.70
N TYR A 82 14.44 3.19 28.45
CA TYR A 82 13.15 2.70 27.95
C TYR A 82 12.02 3.29 28.78
N ALA A 83 10.91 3.61 28.14
CA ALA A 83 9.79 4.25 28.80
C ALA A 83 8.44 3.85 28.18
N TRP A 84 7.38 4.32 28.85
CA TRP A 84 5.98 4.01 28.54
C TRP A 84 5.72 2.51 28.64
N GLY A 85 5.44 1.85 27.52
CA GLY A 85 5.23 0.41 27.49
C GLY A 85 6.50 -0.42 27.64
N ALA A 86 7.68 0.18 27.43
CA ALA A 86 8.97 -0.52 27.43
C ALA A 86 9.73 -0.36 28.76
N LYS A 87 10.29 -1.46 29.26
CA LYS A 87 11.12 -1.46 30.48
C LYS A 87 12.29 -2.44 30.37
N LYS A 88 13.51 -1.95 30.62
CA LYS A 88 14.72 -2.76 30.68
C LYS A 88 14.66 -3.76 31.84
N VAL A 89 15.18 -4.95 31.60
CA VAL A 89 15.40 -6.01 32.59
C VAL A 89 16.90 -6.05 32.87
N ASP A 90 17.35 -5.28 33.88
CA ASP A 90 18.77 -5.07 34.15
C ASP A 90 19.54 -6.39 34.42
N GLU A 91 18.89 -7.34 35.09
CA GLU A 91 19.48 -8.64 35.46
C GLU A 91 19.74 -9.56 34.25
N GLU A 92 19.03 -9.36 33.14
CA GLU A 92 19.17 -10.13 31.89
C GLU A 92 19.99 -9.36 30.83
N SER A 93 20.32 -8.09 31.09
CA SER A 93 21.00 -7.20 30.15
C SER A 93 22.51 -7.21 30.34
N THR A 94 23.24 -7.08 29.23
CA THR A 94 24.70 -6.98 29.19
C THR A 94 25.12 -5.82 28.28
N GLU A 95 26.38 -5.42 28.34
CA GLU A 95 26.90 -4.39 27.42
C GLU A 95 26.66 -4.78 25.95
N GLY A 96 26.09 -3.85 25.17
CA GLY A 96 25.72 -4.07 23.76
C GLY A 96 24.45 -4.89 23.53
N ARG A 97 23.79 -5.36 24.60
CA ARG A 97 22.58 -6.20 24.53
C ARG A 97 21.67 -5.98 25.73
N ASP A 98 20.59 -5.24 25.52
CA ASP A 98 19.54 -5.07 26.53
C ASP A 98 18.42 -6.09 26.33
N VAL A 99 17.87 -6.58 27.44
CA VAL A 99 16.57 -7.30 27.44
C VAL A 99 15.51 -6.33 27.92
N VAL A 100 14.43 -6.21 27.17
CA VAL A 100 13.40 -5.19 27.39
C VAL A 100 12.02 -5.85 27.34
N THR A 101 11.24 -5.66 28.40
CA THR A 101 9.81 -5.99 28.38
C THR A 101 9.02 -4.94 27.63
N VAL A 102 8.00 -5.35 26.88
CA VAL A 102 7.08 -4.48 26.12
C VAL A 102 5.64 -4.75 26.56
N SER A 103 4.73 -3.80 26.30
CA SER A 103 3.31 -3.94 26.61
C SER A 103 2.43 -3.36 25.50
N ALA A 104 1.12 -3.46 25.66
CA ALA A 104 0.13 -2.93 24.72
C ALA A 104 0.08 -1.38 24.66
N ASN A 105 0.91 -0.67 25.44
CA ASN A 105 1.12 0.77 25.27
C ASN A 105 2.13 1.05 24.15
N ALA A 106 2.26 2.31 23.73
CA ALA A 106 3.40 2.71 22.91
C ALA A 106 4.72 2.42 23.66
N ASN A 107 5.70 1.84 22.97
CA ASN A 107 6.98 1.40 23.51
C ASN A 107 8.09 2.33 23.00
N LEU A 108 8.76 3.01 23.93
CA LEU A 108 9.75 4.05 23.62
C LEU A 108 11.16 3.60 24.00
N LEU A 109 12.09 3.74 23.05
CA LEU A 109 13.54 3.71 23.29
C LEU A 109 14.07 5.14 23.22
N ASN A 110 14.91 5.55 24.18
CA ASN A 110 15.58 6.85 24.20
C ASN A 110 17.09 6.69 24.26
N ILE A 111 17.78 7.58 23.57
CA ILE A 111 19.19 7.88 23.79
C ILE A 111 19.26 9.09 24.73
N LYS A 112 19.87 8.90 25.91
CA LYS A 112 20.05 9.94 26.93
C LYS A 112 21.46 10.54 26.90
N GLN A 113 22.45 9.74 26.49
CA GLN A 113 23.84 10.16 26.37
C GLN A 113 24.47 9.47 25.16
N VAL A 114 25.32 10.20 24.45
CA VAL A 114 26.09 9.73 23.29
C VAL A 114 27.56 10.02 23.54
N ASN A 115 28.44 9.05 23.33
CA ASN A 115 29.87 9.31 23.16
C ASN A 115 30.09 9.77 21.71
N THR A 116 30.40 11.05 21.48
CA THR A 116 30.56 11.59 20.11
C THR A 116 31.76 11.01 19.35
N ALA A 117 32.72 10.39 20.04
CA ALA A 117 33.83 9.67 19.40
C ALA A 117 33.47 8.22 19.01
N ASN A 118 32.40 7.67 19.58
CA ASN A 118 31.90 6.32 19.31
C ASN A 118 30.37 6.28 19.52
N PRO A 119 29.59 6.94 18.65
CA PRO A 119 28.16 7.11 18.87
C PRO A 119 27.40 5.79 18.78
N LEU A 120 26.27 5.73 19.49
CA LEU A 120 25.35 4.60 19.44
C LEU A 120 24.77 4.45 18.03
N ARG A 121 24.89 3.25 17.47
CA ARG A 121 24.45 2.91 16.10
C ARG A 121 24.06 1.44 16.01
N ASN A 122 23.54 1.03 14.86
CA ASN A 122 23.13 -0.35 14.60
C ASN A 122 22.21 -0.90 15.70
N ILE A 123 21.32 -0.05 16.23
CA ILE A 123 20.35 -0.44 17.25
C ILE A 123 19.27 -1.28 16.59
N LYS A 124 19.17 -2.56 16.97
CA LYS A 124 18.20 -3.51 16.44
C LYS A 124 17.30 -3.99 17.54
N ILE A 125 16.00 -4.10 17.28
CA ILE A 125 15.00 -4.46 18.29
C ILE A 125 14.29 -5.73 17.83
N ILE A 126 14.68 -6.87 18.42
CA ILE A 126 14.30 -8.20 17.96
C ILE A 126 13.35 -8.83 18.98
N PRO A 127 12.09 -9.14 18.64
CA PRO A 127 11.23 -9.96 19.49
C PRO A 127 11.93 -11.28 19.85
N ASP A 128 11.89 -11.67 21.12
CA ASP A 128 12.60 -12.84 21.61
C ASP A 128 12.17 -14.13 20.89
N ILE A 129 10.89 -14.25 20.57
CA ILE A 129 10.31 -15.34 19.78
C ILE A 129 10.92 -15.48 18.37
N TYR A 130 11.52 -14.41 17.83
CA TYR A 130 12.15 -14.40 16.49
C TYR A 130 13.68 -14.32 16.56
N LEU A 131 14.28 -14.41 17.75
CA LEU A 131 15.73 -14.28 17.91
C LEU A 131 16.50 -15.34 17.10
N SER A 132 16.05 -16.59 17.10
CA SER A 132 16.73 -17.65 16.33
C SER A 132 16.63 -17.45 14.81
N ALA A 133 15.51 -16.92 14.31
CA ALA A 133 15.37 -16.58 12.90
C ALA A 133 16.29 -15.41 12.52
N TYR A 134 16.34 -14.38 13.38
CA TYR A 134 17.25 -13.26 13.22
C TYR A 134 18.73 -13.69 13.20
N GLU A 135 19.14 -14.56 14.13
CA GLU A 135 20.51 -15.10 14.19
C GLU A 135 20.86 -15.98 12.97
N ALA A 136 19.86 -16.59 12.33
CA ALA A 136 20.01 -17.30 11.05
C ALA A 136 20.13 -16.35 9.84
N GLY A 137 19.98 -15.03 10.04
CA GLY A 137 20.07 -14.02 8.98
C GLY A 137 18.73 -13.67 8.33
N GLU A 138 17.61 -14.16 8.87
CA GLU A 138 16.29 -13.80 8.37
C GLU A 138 15.96 -12.34 8.69
N ILE A 139 15.32 -11.65 7.74
CA ILE A 139 14.89 -10.25 7.92
C ILE A 139 13.37 -10.14 8.07
N PHE A 140 12.62 -11.09 7.51
CA PHE A 140 11.16 -11.06 7.53
C PHE A 140 10.62 -11.85 8.70
N ASN A 141 9.54 -11.35 9.28
CA ASN A 141 8.79 -12.04 10.30
C ASN A 141 8.22 -13.35 9.72
N PRO A 142 8.52 -14.54 10.31
CA PRO A 142 8.01 -15.82 9.83
C PRO A 142 6.48 -15.90 9.75
N ASP A 143 5.75 -15.26 10.68
CA ASP A 143 4.29 -15.22 10.66
C ASP A 143 3.78 -14.41 9.47
N PHE A 144 4.47 -13.33 9.10
CA PHE A 144 4.17 -12.55 7.90
C PHE A 144 4.42 -13.37 6.64
N ILE A 145 5.55 -14.07 6.54
CA ILE A 145 5.85 -14.95 5.40
C ILE A 145 4.76 -16.02 5.25
N ALA A 146 4.31 -16.64 6.34
CA ALA A 146 3.24 -17.63 6.30
C ALA A 146 1.93 -17.08 5.70
N ARG A 147 1.64 -15.79 5.87
CA ARG A 147 0.51 -15.12 5.20
C ARG A 147 0.82 -14.77 3.75
N ALA A 148 1.98 -14.19 3.51
CA ALA A 148 2.36 -13.64 2.21
C ALA A 148 2.50 -14.72 1.11
N THR A 149 2.85 -15.95 1.47
CA THR A 149 2.92 -17.11 0.54
C THR A 149 1.59 -17.46 -0.14
N GLN A 150 0.47 -16.90 0.32
CA GLN A 150 -0.83 -17.11 -0.33
C GLN A 150 -1.02 -16.25 -1.59
N PHE A 151 -0.07 -15.37 -1.94
CA PHE A 151 -0.20 -14.41 -3.03
C PHE A 151 0.77 -14.69 -4.16
N ARG A 152 0.23 -14.76 -5.39
CA ARG A 152 1.02 -14.88 -6.62
C ARG A 152 1.68 -13.57 -7.06
N ALA A 153 1.13 -12.42 -6.66
CA ALA A 153 1.69 -11.12 -7.00
C ALA A 153 1.49 -10.13 -5.86
N VAL A 154 2.44 -9.21 -5.70
CA VAL A 154 2.49 -8.22 -4.62
C VAL A 154 2.70 -6.83 -5.18
N ARG A 155 1.83 -5.87 -4.82
CA ARG A 155 1.97 -4.45 -5.18
C ARG A 155 2.53 -3.69 -4.00
N PHE A 156 3.65 -3.01 -4.24
CA PHE A 156 4.45 -2.37 -3.20
C PHE A 156 4.16 -0.88 -3.01
N MET A 157 3.03 -0.36 -3.50
CA MET A 157 2.76 1.09 -3.49
C MET A 157 2.92 1.75 -2.10
N ASP A 158 2.42 1.13 -1.04
CA ASP A 158 2.56 1.65 0.32
C ASP A 158 3.96 1.41 0.89
N TRP A 159 4.58 0.26 0.59
CA TRP A 159 5.96 -0.02 1.01
C TRP A 159 6.96 0.93 0.34
N MET A 160 6.72 1.34 -0.91
CA MET A 160 7.50 2.34 -1.62
C MET A 160 7.15 3.77 -1.22
N ASN A 161 6.15 3.99 -0.35
CA ASN A 161 5.62 5.30 0.00
C ASN A 161 5.34 6.19 -1.24
N THR A 162 4.82 5.60 -2.32
CA THR A 162 4.76 6.26 -3.64
C THR A 162 3.94 7.55 -3.62
N ASN A 163 2.81 7.55 -2.90
CA ASN A 163 1.96 8.73 -2.77
C ASN A 163 2.73 9.83 -2.04
N LYS A 164 2.87 11.00 -2.69
CA LYS A 164 3.67 12.16 -2.23
C LYS A 164 5.19 11.93 -2.12
N SER A 165 5.71 10.82 -2.69
CA SER A 165 7.15 10.52 -2.68
C SER A 165 7.99 11.70 -3.18
N LEU A 166 9.08 12.00 -2.48
CA LEU A 166 10.03 13.04 -2.86
C LEU A 166 11.26 12.49 -3.61
N GLN A 167 11.35 11.17 -3.79
CA GLN A 167 12.46 10.55 -4.52
C GLN A 167 12.50 11.00 -5.99
N GLU A 168 13.58 11.69 -6.38
CA GLU A 168 13.83 12.19 -7.75
C GLU A 168 15.09 11.54 -8.34
N LEU A 169 16.17 11.51 -7.58
CA LEU A 169 17.48 10.97 -7.93
C LEU A 169 17.68 9.58 -7.32
N TRP A 170 18.47 8.73 -7.96
CA TRP A 170 18.71 7.36 -7.47
C TRP A 170 19.21 7.31 -6.01
N GLY A 171 20.00 8.31 -5.60
CA GLY A 171 20.52 8.44 -4.23
C GLY A 171 19.47 8.80 -3.18
N ASP A 172 18.27 9.23 -3.58
CA ASP A 172 17.19 9.61 -2.65
C ASP A 172 16.47 8.38 -2.06
N ARG A 173 16.71 7.19 -2.64
CA ARG A 173 16.02 5.95 -2.25
C ARG A 173 16.41 5.50 -0.83
N PRO A 174 15.53 4.76 -0.14
CA PRO A 174 15.88 4.06 1.08
C PRO A 174 16.92 2.96 0.83
N LEU A 175 17.81 2.78 1.80
CA LEU A 175 18.89 1.78 1.84
C LEU A 175 18.65 0.78 2.97
N ARG A 176 19.25 -0.41 2.86
CA ARG A 176 19.09 -1.50 3.85
C ARG A 176 19.59 -1.08 5.23
N GLU A 177 20.67 -0.32 5.25
CA GLU A 177 21.41 0.15 6.41
C GLU A 177 20.68 1.26 7.18
N ASP A 178 19.73 1.95 6.54
CA ASP A 178 18.96 3.02 7.17
C ASP A 178 18.26 2.48 8.42
N ARG A 179 18.34 3.24 9.51
CA ARG A 179 17.76 2.87 10.81
C ARG A 179 16.32 2.43 10.67
N THR A 180 15.51 3.23 9.99
CA THR A 180 14.08 2.99 9.74
C THR A 180 13.73 3.25 8.29
N TRP A 181 12.92 2.36 7.73
CA TRP A 181 12.39 2.48 6.37
C TRP A 181 11.12 3.33 6.31
N ARG A 182 10.60 3.74 7.48
CA ARG A 182 9.46 4.65 7.56
C ARG A 182 9.82 6.10 7.23
N VAL A 183 11.01 6.55 7.63
CA VAL A 183 11.38 7.98 7.56
C VAL A 183 11.99 8.35 6.21
N LYS A 184 12.74 7.44 5.57
CA LYS A 184 13.42 7.66 4.29
C LYS A 184 12.62 7.17 3.08
N ASP A 185 11.31 7.39 3.12
CA ASP A 185 10.39 7.13 2.00
C ASP A 185 10.30 5.66 1.53
N GLY A 186 10.27 4.70 2.46
CA GLY A 186 9.80 3.34 2.19
C GLY A 186 10.83 2.22 2.37
N VAL A 187 10.42 1.01 2.04
CA VAL A 187 11.23 -0.22 2.08
C VAL A 187 12.21 -0.23 0.90
N PRO A 188 13.49 -0.54 1.11
CA PRO A 188 14.49 -0.62 0.04
C PRO A 188 14.11 -1.62 -1.06
N LEU A 189 14.43 -1.28 -2.32
CA LEU A 189 14.16 -2.13 -3.47
C LEU A 189 14.77 -3.53 -3.32
N GLU A 190 15.99 -3.63 -2.80
CA GLU A 190 16.67 -4.90 -2.54
C GLU A 190 15.93 -5.77 -1.52
N VAL A 191 15.19 -5.17 -0.58
CA VAL A 191 14.40 -5.90 0.41
C VAL A 191 13.10 -6.38 -0.23
N MET A 192 12.44 -5.55 -1.02
CA MET A 192 11.26 -5.96 -1.80
C MET A 192 11.58 -7.10 -2.77
N LEU A 193 12.73 -7.05 -3.46
CA LEU A 193 13.20 -8.11 -4.35
C LEU A 193 13.52 -9.40 -3.60
N GLN A 194 14.18 -9.31 -2.44
CA GLN A 194 14.42 -10.47 -1.58
C GLN A 194 13.10 -11.14 -1.14
N LEU A 195 12.07 -10.35 -0.83
CA LEU A 195 10.76 -10.90 -0.46
C LEU A 195 10.12 -11.65 -1.61
N VAL A 196 9.97 -11.02 -2.77
CA VAL A 196 9.24 -11.64 -3.89
C VAL A 196 9.94 -12.89 -4.43
N ASN A 197 11.27 -12.93 -4.39
CA ASN A 197 12.02 -14.14 -4.70
C ASN A 197 11.74 -15.28 -3.70
N MET A 198 11.59 -14.96 -2.41
CA MET A 198 11.24 -15.95 -1.38
C MET A 198 9.80 -16.45 -1.54
N LEU A 199 8.90 -15.57 -1.96
CA LEU A 199 7.49 -15.89 -2.15
C LEU A 199 7.19 -16.53 -3.51
N GLU A 200 8.15 -16.49 -4.44
CA GLU A 200 7.93 -16.80 -5.87
C GLU A 200 6.73 -16.00 -6.45
N ALA A 201 6.65 -14.72 -6.07
CA ALA A 201 5.55 -13.82 -6.43
C ALA A 201 5.98 -12.74 -7.42
N ASP A 202 5.11 -12.34 -8.33
CA ASP A 202 5.39 -11.24 -9.26
C ASP A 202 5.33 -9.88 -8.52
N PRO A 203 6.41 -9.07 -8.51
CA PRO A 203 6.34 -7.71 -7.98
C PRO A 203 5.58 -6.75 -8.90
N TRP A 204 4.82 -5.84 -8.30
CA TRP A 204 4.30 -4.64 -8.95
C TRP A 204 4.85 -3.39 -8.26
N PHE A 205 5.70 -2.66 -8.99
CA PHE A 205 6.33 -1.43 -8.54
C PHE A 205 5.65 -0.19 -9.13
N THR A 206 5.48 0.83 -8.29
CA THR A 206 4.93 2.13 -8.64
C THR A 206 6.03 3.19 -8.58
N ILE A 207 6.60 3.52 -9.73
CA ILE A 207 7.77 4.40 -9.85
C ILE A 207 7.38 5.83 -9.41
N PRO A 208 8.12 6.48 -8.50
CA PRO A 208 7.79 7.82 -8.01
C PRO A 208 7.58 8.84 -9.14
N HIS A 209 6.59 9.73 -8.98
CA HIS A 209 6.26 10.74 -9.99
C HIS A 209 7.39 11.77 -10.26
N LEU A 210 8.30 11.96 -9.31
CA LEU A 210 9.48 12.82 -9.46
C LEU A 210 10.70 12.09 -10.02
N ALA A 211 10.71 10.75 -10.03
CA ALA A 211 11.87 9.96 -10.45
C ALA A 211 12.32 10.38 -11.85
N ASN A 212 13.60 10.73 -11.99
CA ASN A 212 14.17 11.11 -13.27
C ASN A 212 14.51 9.87 -14.12
N ASP A 213 14.94 10.08 -15.37
CA ASP A 213 15.22 8.97 -16.30
C ASP A 213 16.38 8.07 -15.81
N GLU A 214 17.33 8.63 -15.05
CA GLU A 214 18.45 7.89 -14.46
C GLU A 214 18.04 7.02 -13.27
N TYR A 215 17.15 7.51 -12.40
CA TYR A 215 16.53 6.72 -11.34
C TYR A 215 15.84 5.50 -11.94
N ILE A 216 15.03 5.70 -13.00
CA ILE A 216 14.28 4.62 -13.64
C ILE A 216 15.22 3.57 -14.23
N ARG A 217 16.29 4.00 -14.91
CA ARG A 217 17.30 3.10 -15.48
C ARG A 217 17.96 2.24 -14.40
N GLN A 218 18.45 2.86 -13.32
CA GLN A 218 19.08 2.13 -12.22
C GLN A 218 18.11 1.22 -11.48
N PHE A 219 16.83 1.62 -11.35
CA PHE A 219 15.78 0.78 -10.80
C PHE A 219 15.59 -0.47 -11.66
N ALA A 220 15.44 -0.31 -12.98
CA ALA A 220 15.30 -1.42 -13.92
C ALA A 220 16.51 -2.37 -13.87
N GLU A 221 17.73 -1.83 -13.78
CA GLU A 221 18.98 -2.61 -13.68
C GLU A 221 19.02 -3.45 -12.42
N LEU A 222 18.63 -2.87 -11.28
CA LEU A 222 18.62 -3.59 -10.02
C LEU A 222 17.55 -4.68 -9.98
N VAL A 223 16.38 -4.43 -10.57
CA VAL A 223 15.32 -5.44 -10.70
C VAL A 223 15.77 -6.58 -11.59
N GLU A 224 16.32 -6.31 -12.78
CA GLU A 224 16.80 -7.36 -13.68
C GLU A 224 17.90 -8.22 -13.04
N ALA A 225 18.84 -7.58 -12.33
CA ALA A 225 19.96 -8.27 -11.72
C ALA A 225 19.59 -9.16 -10.52
N GLN A 226 18.47 -8.90 -9.84
CA GLN A 226 18.12 -9.61 -8.60
C GLN A 226 16.79 -10.36 -8.64
N LEU A 227 15.86 -10.05 -9.54
CA LEU A 227 14.57 -10.74 -9.61
C LEU A 227 14.77 -12.16 -10.17
N ALA A 228 14.30 -13.16 -9.43
CA ALA A 228 14.47 -14.56 -9.79
C ALA A 228 13.96 -14.86 -11.22
N ASP A 229 14.68 -15.71 -11.94
CA ASP A 229 14.29 -16.16 -13.28
C ASP A 229 12.89 -16.80 -13.23
N GLY A 230 12.06 -16.49 -14.22
CA GLY A 230 10.65 -16.90 -14.28
C GLY A 230 9.67 -15.82 -13.80
N LEU A 231 10.02 -15.02 -12.78
CA LEU A 231 9.10 -14.00 -12.27
C LEU A 231 8.92 -12.83 -13.25
N LYS A 232 7.68 -12.33 -13.31
CA LYS A 232 7.29 -11.14 -14.07
C LYS A 232 7.37 -9.90 -13.18
N VAL A 233 7.62 -8.74 -13.77
CA VAL A 233 7.62 -7.45 -13.08
C VAL A 233 6.58 -6.52 -13.68
N TYR A 234 5.64 -6.08 -12.85
CA TYR A 234 4.68 -5.04 -13.21
C TYR A 234 5.25 -3.67 -12.85
N VAL A 235 5.16 -2.72 -13.78
CA VAL A 235 5.65 -1.34 -13.57
C VAL A 235 4.58 -0.33 -13.94
N GLU A 236 4.39 0.65 -13.06
CA GLU A 236 3.39 1.71 -13.17
C GLU A 236 4.02 3.07 -12.87
N HIS A 237 3.61 4.11 -13.60
CA HIS A 237 3.99 5.48 -13.28
C HIS A 237 3.17 6.02 -12.11
N SER A 238 3.80 6.06 -10.93
CA SER A 238 3.23 6.55 -9.68
C SER A 238 1.94 5.82 -9.30
N ASN A 239 1.06 6.47 -8.53
CA ASN A 239 -0.26 5.99 -8.16
C ASN A 239 -1.30 7.06 -8.49
N GLU A 240 -2.41 6.67 -9.14
CA GLU A 240 -3.56 7.53 -9.44
C GLU A 240 -3.20 8.98 -9.86
N VAL A 241 -2.38 9.14 -10.91
CA VAL A 241 -1.97 10.48 -11.41
C VAL A 241 -3.16 11.30 -11.95
N TRP A 242 -4.31 10.64 -12.13
CA TRP A 242 -5.59 11.27 -12.44
C TRP A 242 -6.29 11.91 -11.22
N ASN A 243 -5.91 11.55 -9.99
CA ASN A 243 -6.61 11.94 -8.76
C ASN A 243 -6.07 13.25 -8.18
N TRP A 244 -6.85 14.33 -8.28
CA TRP A 244 -6.46 15.67 -7.77
C TRP A 244 -6.25 15.76 -6.25
N GLY A 245 -6.67 14.73 -5.50
CA GLY A 245 -6.37 14.57 -4.07
C GLY A 245 -4.88 14.35 -3.80
N PHE A 246 -4.12 13.89 -4.80
CA PHE A 246 -2.70 13.62 -4.66
C PHE A 246 -1.78 14.69 -5.29
N PRO A 247 -0.60 14.96 -4.69
CA PRO A 247 0.38 15.89 -5.25
C PRO A 247 0.88 15.52 -6.65
N GLN A 248 1.01 14.23 -6.96
CA GLN A 248 1.51 13.77 -8.26
C GLN A 248 0.67 14.28 -9.45
N SER A 249 -0.64 14.42 -9.29
CA SER A 249 -1.55 14.93 -10.34
C SER A 249 -1.29 16.40 -10.63
N ARG A 250 -1.00 17.18 -9.58
CA ARG A 250 -0.63 18.59 -9.68
C ARG A 250 0.76 18.76 -10.30
N TYR A 251 1.70 17.91 -9.91
CA TYR A 251 3.03 17.86 -10.54
C TYR A 251 2.92 17.53 -12.03
N ALA A 252 2.17 16.48 -12.40
CA ALA A 252 1.98 16.11 -13.80
C ALA A 252 1.36 17.24 -14.62
N LEU A 253 0.35 17.95 -14.07
CA LEU A 253 -0.20 19.14 -14.73
C LEU A 253 0.85 20.24 -14.90
N ALA A 254 1.58 20.58 -13.84
CA ALA A 254 2.57 21.64 -13.87
C ALA A 254 3.70 21.34 -14.87
N SER A 255 4.22 20.11 -14.85
CA SER A 255 5.27 19.65 -15.75
C SER A 255 4.79 19.58 -17.21
N GLY A 256 3.57 19.08 -17.43
CA GLY A 256 2.96 19.06 -18.75
C GLY A 256 2.74 20.47 -19.31
N LYS A 257 2.24 21.41 -18.51
CA LYS A 257 2.06 22.81 -18.91
C LYS A 257 3.38 23.53 -19.15
N ALA A 258 4.38 23.30 -18.31
CA ALA A 258 5.71 23.86 -18.50
C ALA A 258 6.35 23.38 -19.82
N ARG A 259 6.03 22.16 -20.27
CA ARG A 259 6.54 21.59 -21.52
C ARG A 259 5.73 22.04 -22.75
N TRP A 260 4.40 22.05 -22.66
CA TRP A 260 3.53 22.17 -23.83
C TRP A 260 2.70 23.45 -23.91
N GLY A 261 2.60 24.22 -22.83
CA GLY A 261 1.79 25.44 -22.76
C GLY A 261 0.66 25.36 -21.72
N ASP A 262 0.32 26.52 -21.15
CA ASP A 262 -0.65 26.65 -20.06
C ASP A 262 -2.11 26.37 -20.47
N GLU A 263 -2.40 26.43 -21.77
CA GLU A 263 -3.71 26.20 -22.37
C GLU A 263 -4.17 24.74 -22.32
N HIS A 264 -3.24 23.80 -22.11
CA HIS A 264 -3.53 22.37 -22.13
C HIS A 264 -4.00 21.86 -20.76
N ALA A 265 -5.32 21.84 -20.55
CA ALA A 265 -5.93 21.37 -19.30
C ALA A 265 -5.73 19.85 -19.07
N ASP A 266 -5.59 19.08 -20.14
CA ASP A 266 -5.34 17.64 -20.15
C ASP A 266 -3.85 17.27 -20.09
N ALA A 267 -2.96 18.26 -19.95
CA ALA A 267 -1.51 18.04 -19.91
C ALA A 267 -1.07 17.07 -18.80
N HIS A 268 -1.83 16.95 -17.70
CA HIS A 268 -1.56 15.99 -16.64
C HIS A 268 -1.64 14.53 -17.11
N MET A 269 -2.67 14.17 -17.91
CA MET A 269 -2.81 12.81 -18.44
C MET A 269 -1.81 12.54 -19.56
N GLN A 270 -1.51 13.53 -20.41
CA GLN A 270 -0.47 13.37 -21.43
C GLN A 270 0.93 13.23 -20.82
N TRP A 271 1.22 13.96 -19.74
CA TRP A 271 2.43 13.78 -18.95
C TRP A 271 2.47 12.38 -18.32
N HIS A 272 1.35 11.94 -17.74
CA HIS A 272 1.24 10.60 -17.16
C HIS A 272 1.56 9.51 -18.18
N GLY A 273 0.92 9.55 -19.36
CA GLY A 273 1.18 8.63 -20.47
C GLY A 273 2.63 8.65 -20.94
N MET A 274 3.21 9.85 -21.16
CA MET A 274 4.60 10.00 -21.60
C MET A 274 5.58 9.41 -20.57
N ARG A 275 5.34 9.62 -19.27
CA ARG A 275 6.18 9.03 -18.22
C ARG A 275 6.03 7.52 -18.15
N THR A 276 4.82 6.97 -18.31
CA THR A 276 4.62 5.52 -18.44
C THR A 276 5.40 4.96 -19.64
N ALA A 277 5.36 5.63 -20.80
CA ALA A 277 6.14 5.24 -21.99
C ALA A 277 7.64 5.20 -21.72
N LYS A 278 8.18 6.23 -21.06
CA LYS A 278 9.60 6.27 -20.67
C LYS A 278 10.00 5.16 -19.69
N ILE A 279 9.13 4.83 -18.73
CA ILE A 279 9.36 3.71 -17.80
C ILE A 279 9.41 2.40 -18.58
N CYS A 280 8.44 2.17 -19.47
CA CYS A 280 8.39 0.96 -20.29
C CYS A 280 9.61 0.80 -21.18
N ASP A 281 10.04 1.87 -21.86
CA ASP A 281 11.24 1.85 -22.68
C ASP A 281 12.49 1.57 -21.84
N ALA A 282 12.62 2.19 -20.67
CA ALA A 282 13.79 1.99 -19.80
C ALA A 282 13.93 0.53 -19.33
N PHE A 283 12.81 -0.13 -19.01
CA PHE A 283 12.81 -1.55 -18.66
C PHE A 283 12.99 -2.44 -19.90
N LYS A 284 12.08 -2.37 -20.87
CA LYS A 284 12.00 -3.31 -22.01
C LYS A 284 13.12 -3.12 -23.02
N ASN A 285 13.61 -1.90 -23.24
CA ASN A 285 14.69 -1.63 -24.19
C ASN A 285 16.06 -1.48 -23.51
N GLY A 286 16.08 -1.45 -22.18
CA GLY A 286 17.29 -1.48 -21.36
C GLY A 286 17.61 -2.90 -20.85
N PRO A 287 17.64 -3.14 -19.53
CA PRO A 287 18.10 -4.40 -18.95
C PRO A 287 17.33 -5.64 -19.44
N PHE A 288 16.01 -5.52 -19.62
CA PHE A 288 15.15 -6.65 -19.99
C PHE A 288 15.09 -6.92 -21.50
N THR A 289 16.02 -6.41 -22.31
CA THR A 289 15.91 -6.49 -23.79
C THR A 289 15.82 -7.91 -24.35
N GLN A 290 16.38 -8.91 -23.64
CA GLN A 290 16.31 -10.32 -24.01
C GLN A 290 15.09 -11.06 -23.41
N THR A 291 14.40 -10.44 -22.45
CA THR A 291 13.28 -11.02 -21.70
C THR A 291 12.15 -9.99 -21.53
N LYS A 292 11.81 -9.29 -22.61
CA LYS A 292 10.88 -8.15 -22.59
C LYS A 292 9.48 -8.54 -22.11
N ASP A 293 9.11 -9.78 -22.35
CA ASP A 293 7.86 -10.42 -21.96
C ASP A 293 7.70 -10.53 -20.44
N ARG A 294 8.80 -10.53 -19.67
CA ARG A 294 8.79 -10.47 -18.21
C ARG A 294 8.33 -9.11 -17.68
N VAL A 295 8.47 -8.03 -18.46
CA VAL A 295 8.07 -6.69 -18.05
C VAL A 295 6.63 -6.44 -18.47
N LYS A 296 5.76 -6.20 -17.49
CA LYS A 296 4.34 -5.89 -17.66
C LYS A 296 4.08 -4.42 -17.34
N CYS A 297 3.95 -3.61 -18.37
CA CYS A 297 3.71 -2.18 -18.27
C CYS A 297 2.24 -1.85 -18.08
N VAL A 298 1.93 -1.10 -17.01
CA VAL A 298 0.57 -0.75 -16.64
C VAL A 298 0.34 0.75 -16.71
N LEU A 299 -0.70 1.17 -17.43
CA LEU A 299 -1.24 2.53 -17.35
C LEU A 299 -2.42 2.55 -16.37
N GLY A 300 -2.23 3.12 -15.17
CA GLY A 300 -3.28 3.28 -14.16
C GLY A 300 -4.28 4.39 -14.52
N VAL A 301 -5.57 4.08 -14.54
CA VAL A 301 -6.65 5.03 -14.91
C VAL A 301 -7.76 5.06 -13.87
N GLN A 302 -8.66 6.04 -14.00
CA GLN A 302 -9.86 6.14 -13.17
C GLN A 302 -10.98 5.31 -13.80
N THR A 303 -11.51 4.32 -13.09
CA THR A 303 -12.47 3.34 -13.60
C THR A 303 -13.76 3.95 -14.16
N ALA A 304 -14.43 4.83 -13.41
CA ALA A 304 -15.71 5.43 -13.78
C ALA A 304 -15.62 6.66 -14.73
N TRP A 305 -14.42 7.18 -15.01
CA TRP A 305 -14.21 8.37 -15.85
C TRP A 305 -13.79 7.96 -17.26
N HIS A 306 -14.74 7.31 -17.94
CA HIS A 306 -14.58 6.85 -19.32
C HIS A 306 -14.18 8.01 -20.25
N GLY A 307 -13.08 7.80 -20.99
CA GLY A 307 -12.54 8.74 -21.96
C GLY A 307 -11.35 9.58 -21.45
N LEU A 308 -11.15 9.69 -20.12
CA LEU A 308 -9.99 10.40 -19.56
C LEU A 308 -8.66 9.77 -20.02
N GLN A 309 -8.62 8.45 -20.12
CA GLN A 309 -7.44 7.68 -20.49
C GLN A 309 -6.91 7.97 -21.90
N LYS A 310 -7.75 8.48 -22.82
CA LYS A 310 -7.40 8.62 -24.24
C LYS A 310 -6.16 9.47 -24.45
N THR A 311 -6.04 10.58 -23.72
CA THR A 311 -4.91 11.50 -23.87
C THR A 311 -3.63 10.94 -23.25
N ALA A 312 -3.72 10.06 -22.24
CA ALA A 312 -2.57 9.31 -21.72
C ALA A 312 -2.14 8.15 -22.62
N MET A 313 -3.07 7.54 -23.36
CA MET A 313 -2.78 6.50 -24.33
C MET A 313 -2.12 7.05 -25.59
N GLU A 314 -2.71 8.11 -26.17
CA GLU A 314 -2.31 8.62 -27.49
C GLU A 314 -1.23 9.72 -27.39
N CYS A 315 -1.19 10.49 -26.29
CA CYS A 315 -0.23 11.57 -26.04
C CYS A 315 -0.02 12.53 -27.24
N PRO A 316 -1.07 13.18 -27.77
CA PRO A 316 -0.97 13.99 -28.99
C PRO A 316 0.06 15.13 -28.91
N LEU A 317 0.30 15.74 -27.74
CA LEU A 317 1.31 16.78 -27.56
C LEU A 317 2.73 16.22 -27.67
N TRP A 318 2.96 15.00 -27.17
CA TRP A 318 4.24 14.31 -27.30
C TRP A 318 4.47 13.82 -28.74
N VAL A 319 3.39 13.37 -29.42
CA VAL A 319 3.44 13.03 -30.85
C VAL A 319 3.77 14.25 -31.70
N ALA A 320 3.26 15.44 -31.37
CA ALA A 320 3.59 16.68 -32.06
C ALA A 320 5.08 17.06 -31.97
N GLU A 321 5.81 16.54 -30.97
CA GLU A 321 7.26 16.67 -30.84
C GLU A 321 8.04 15.63 -31.70
N GLY A 322 7.35 14.73 -32.39
CA GLY A 322 7.95 13.72 -33.29
C GLY A 322 8.09 12.32 -32.69
N HIS A 323 7.47 12.05 -31.54
CA HIS A 323 7.43 10.72 -30.92
C HIS A 323 6.25 9.88 -31.45
N SER A 324 6.32 8.56 -31.27
CA SER A 324 5.15 7.68 -31.44
C SER A 324 4.11 7.90 -30.33
N PRO A 325 2.84 7.56 -30.55
CA PRO A 325 1.83 7.55 -29.49
C PRO A 325 2.28 6.72 -28.28
N CYS A 326 1.94 7.17 -27.06
CA CYS A 326 2.41 6.55 -25.82
C CYS A 326 2.14 5.05 -25.72
N TYR A 327 0.95 4.60 -26.14
CA TYR A 327 0.56 3.19 -26.11
C TYR A 327 1.48 2.28 -26.96
N GLN A 328 2.24 2.84 -27.92
CA GLN A 328 3.18 2.08 -28.76
C GLN A 328 4.53 1.79 -28.07
N HIS A 329 4.77 2.35 -26.88
CA HIS A 329 5.99 2.14 -26.11
C HIS A 329 5.92 0.90 -25.19
N GLY A 330 5.22 -0.15 -25.65
CA GLY A 330 5.15 -1.43 -24.96
C GLY A 330 4.26 -1.44 -23.73
N PHE A 331 3.14 -0.71 -23.74
CA PHE A 331 2.09 -0.88 -22.72
C PHE A 331 1.45 -2.26 -22.90
N ASP A 332 1.29 -3.01 -21.81
CA ASP A 332 0.64 -4.33 -21.83
C ASP A 332 -0.77 -4.28 -21.25
N TYR A 333 -0.99 -3.36 -20.30
CA TYR A 333 -2.21 -3.33 -19.49
C TYR A 333 -2.75 -1.92 -19.26
N ILE A 334 -4.08 -1.81 -19.27
CA ILE A 334 -4.78 -0.73 -18.57
C ILE A 334 -5.09 -1.23 -17.15
N GLY A 335 -4.62 -0.47 -16.16
CA GLY A 335 -4.91 -0.71 -14.76
C GLY A 335 -6.16 0.07 -14.34
N VAL A 336 -7.14 -0.62 -13.74
CA VAL A 336 -8.36 -0.02 -13.17
C VAL A 336 -8.50 -0.35 -11.68
N THR A 337 -9.45 0.28 -10.99
CA THR A 337 -9.92 -0.17 -9.67
C THR A 337 -11.19 -0.98 -9.78
N THR A 338 -11.44 -1.86 -8.80
CA THR A 338 -12.73 -2.58 -8.65
C THR A 338 -13.37 -2.32 -7.29
N TYR A 339 -13.27 -1.08 -6.81
CA TYR A 339 -13.86 -0.73 -5.52
C TYR A 339 -15.38 -0.80 -5.56
N PHE A 340 -15.98 -1.24 -4.45
CA PHE A 340 -17.43 -1.21 -4.30
C PHE A 340 -17.87 -0.71 -2.93
N SER A 341 -18.96 0.03 -2.90
CA SER A 341 -19.58 0.50 -1.64
C SER A 341 -21.10 0.39 -1.62
N ALA A 342 -21.75 0.28 -2.79
CA ALA A 342 -23.20 0.25 -2.95
C ALA A 342 -23.94 1.41 -2.25
N GLY A 343 -23.28 2.55 -2.07
CA GLY A 343 -23.82 3.73 -1.37
C GLY A 343 -23.70 3.70 0.15
N LEU A 344 -23.09 2.67 0.72
CA LEU A 344 -23.01 2.50 2.18
C LEU A 344 -22.02 3.47 2.85
N ASN A 345 -21.28 4.28 2.08
CA ASN A 345 -20.32 5.28 2.58
C ASN A 345 -20.99 6.48 3.27
N GLY A 346 -22.27 6.73 2.98
CA GLY A 346 -22.97 7.95 3.39
C GLY A 346 -22.64 9.16 2.52
N PRO A 347 -23.11 10.37 2.90
CA PRO A 347 -23.01 11.57 2.08
C PRO A 347 -21.58 12.15 2.06
N TYR A 348 -21.16 12.64 0.88
CA TYR A 348 -19.79 13.10 0.63
C TYR A 348 -19.39 14.34 1.45
N SER A 349 -20.31 15.30 1.63
CA SER A 349 -20.11 16.44 2.53
C SER A 349 -21.43 17.07 3.00
N ALA A 350 -21.37 17.87 4.08
CA ALA A 350 -22.50 18.66 4.57
C ALA A 350 -22.97 19.77 3.60
N SER A 351 -22.19 20.08 2.55
CA SER A 351 -22.45 21.13 1.56
C SER A 351 -22.68 20.63 0.13
N SER A 352 -22.58 19.31 -0.10
CA SER A 352 -22.78 18.72 -1.43
C SER A 352 -24.26 18.51 -1.73
N THR A 353 -24.67 18.74 -2.99
CA THR A 353 -26.02 18.48 -3.52
C THR A 353 -26.32 16.99 -3.72
N ASN A 354 -25.50 16.10 -3.16
CA ASN A 354 -25.70 14.65 -3.25
C ASN A 354 -26.84 14.23 -2.32
N VAL A 355 -27.53 13.15 -2.68
CA VAL A 355 -28.66 12.66 -1.89
C VAL A 355 -28.20 12.23 -0.50
N ASP A 356 -28.85 12.75 0.53
CA ASP A 356 -28.54 12.41 1.91
C ASP A 356 -29.02 10.98 2.21
N LEU A 357 -28.07 10.04 2.23
CA LEU A 357 -28.30 8.64 2.54
C LEU A 357 -28.43 8.39 4.06
N GLU A 358 -27.98 9.33 4.89
CA GLU A 358 -27.88 9.14 6.34
C GLU A 358 -29.21 8.72 6.99
N PRO A 359 -30.37 9.39 6.74
CA PRO A 359 -31.62 9.00 7.38
C PRO A 359 -32.05 7.58 7.02
N THR A 360 -31.82 7.17 5.77
CA THR A 360 -32.16 5.82 5.30
C THR A 360 -31.27 4.79 5.97
N LEU A 361 -29.94 4.99 5.97
CA LEU A 361 -28.99 4.05 6.55
C LEU A 361 -29.17 3.92 8.08
N ARG A 362 -29.38 5.04 8.79
CA ARG A 362 -29.66 4.99 10.24
C ARG A 362 -30.94 4.24 10.58
N SER A 363 -31.96 4.30 9.71
CA SER A 363 -33.20 3.55 9.95
C SER A 363 -32.95 2.04 10.04
N TRP A 364 -31.91 1.53 9.39
CA TRP A 364 -31.56 0.11 9.39
C TRP A 364 -30.93 -0.34 10.71
N PHE A 365 -30.34 0.56 11.50
CA PHE A 365 -29.70 0.19 12.79
C PHE A 365 -30.72 -0.32 13.83
N SER A 366 -32.02 -0.06 13.59
CA SER A 366 -33.11 -0.57 14.42
C SER A 366 -33.54 -2.01 14.07
N GLU A 367 -33.03 -2.57 12.97
CA GLU A 367 -33.31 -3.95 12.58
C GLU A 367 -32.67 -4.94 13.58
N PRO A 368 -33.24 -6.14 13.78
CA PRO A 368 -32.75 -7.10 14.78
C PRO A 368 -31.29 -7.53 14.63
N ASP A 369 -30.75 -7.45 13.41
CA ASP A 369 -29.36 -7.79 13.07
C ASP A 369 -28.45 -6.57 12.94
N GLY A 370 -28.91 -5.38 13.34
CA GLY A 370 -28.21 -4.11 13.17
C GLY A 370 -28.21 -3.56 11.74
N GLY A 371 -29.06 -4.09 10.86
CA GLY A 371 -29.25 -3.60 9.48
C GLY A 371 -28.42 -4.34 8.42
N LEU A 372 -27.78 -5.46 8.79
CA LEU A 372 -26.90 -6.20 7.89
C LEU A 372 -27.64 -6.84 6.72
N ASP A 373 -28.84 -7.39 6.94
CA ASP A 373 -29.71 -7.95 5.90
C ASP A 373 -30.02 -6.92 4.82
N LYS A 374 -30.31 -5.69 5.23
CA LYS A 374 -30.53 -4.56 4.31
C LYS A 374 -29.25 -4.17 3.59
N ALA A 375 -28.13 -4.08 4.30
CA ALA A 375 -26.83 -3.81 3.69
C ALA A 375 -26.49 -4.82 2.59
N PHE A 376 -26.67 -6.12 2.86
CA PHE A 376 -26.38 -7.17 1.89
C PHE A 376 -27.41 -7.28 0.78
N ALA A 377 -28.70 -6.98 1.03
CA ALA A 377 -29.68 -6.83 -0.04
C ALA A 377 -29.31 -5.68 -0.99
N GLN A 378 -28.80 -4.57 -0.45
CA GLN A 378 -28.28 -3.46 -1.24
C GLN A 378 -27.00 -3.84 -2.01
N LEU A 379 -26.03 -4.48 -1.36
CA LEU A 379 -24.78 -4.90 -2.01
C LEU A 379 -25.03 -5.93 -3.12
N LYS A 380 -25.91 -6.91 -2.91
CA LYS A 380 -26.14 -8.01 -3.86
C LYS A 380 -27.14 -7.67 -4.96
N HIS A 381 -28.16 -6.85 -4.66
CA HIS A 381 -29.31 -6.66 -5.54
C HIS A 381 -29.70 -5.19 -5.75
N GLY A 382 -29.07 -4.27 -5.03
CA GLY A 382 -29.35 -2.84 -5.10
C GLY A 382 -30.79 -2.47 -4.75
N THR A 383 -31.46 -3.22 -3.87
CA THR A 383 -32.91 -3.05 -3.62
C THR A 383 -33.24 -1.98 -2.60
N GLU A 384 -32.40 -1.76 -1.58
CA GLU A 384 -32.78 -0.97 -0.42
C GLU A 384 -32.70 0.54 -0.66
N LEU A 385 -31.83 0.97 -1.58
CA LEU A 385 -31.65 2.39 -1.90
C LEU A 385 -32.39 2.83 -3.18
N ARG A 386 -33.23 2.00 -3.81
CA ARG A 386 -33.90 2.38 -5.08
C ARG A 386 -34.80 3.61 -5.02
N LYS A 387 -35.25 4.00 -3.83
CA LYS A 387 -36.05 5.22 -3.61
C LYS A 387 -35.20 6.47 -3.43
N VAL A 388 -33.89 6.31 -3.34
CA VAL A 388 -32.91 7.39 -3.26
C VAL A 388 -32.50 7.77 -4.68
N ALA A 389 -32.52 9.07 -4.98
CA ALA A 389 -32.10 9.52 -6.30
C ALA A 389 -30.63 9.15 -6.60
N GLY A 390 -30.37 8.66 -7.81
CA GLY A 390 -29.07 8.13 -8.22
C GLY A 390 -28.89 6.62 -7.98
N TYR A 391 -29.81 5.96 -7.27
CA TYR A 391 -29.75 4.52 -6.98
C TYR A 391 -30.92 3.72 -7.57
N GLU A 392 -31.80 4.36 -8.36
CA GLU A 392 -33.00 3.73 -8.92
C GLU A 392 -32.68 2.49 -9.77
N ASN A 393 -31.56 2.54 -10.49
CA ASN A 393 -31.09 1.49 -11.40
C ASN A 393 -29.89 0.71 -10.85
N TYR A 394 -29.46 0.98 -9.61
CA TYR A 394 -28.36 0.22 -9.02
C TYR A 394 -28.79 -1.24 -8.85
N ALA A 395 -28.04 -2.16 -9.45
CA ALA A 395 -28.38 -3.59 -9.50
C ALA A 395 -27.47 -4.46 -8.63
N GLY A 396 -26.66 -3.84 -7.77
CA GLY A 396 -25.68 -4.51 -6.93
C GLY A 396 -24.27 -4.52 -7.52
N VAL A 397 -23.33 -4.90 -6.66
CA VAL A 397 -21.87 -4.82 -6.90
C VAL A 397 -21.44 -5.62 -8.12
N VAL A 398 -21.95 -6.84 -8.28
CA VAL A 398 -21.59 -7.71 -9.42
C VAL A 398 -22.03 -7.09 -10.75
N SER A 399 -23.22 -6.48 -10.80
CA SER A 399 -23.71 -5.83 -12.01
C SER A 399 -22.88 -4.60 -12.37
N GLU A 400 -22.54 -3.78 -11.37
CA GLU A 400 -21.69 -2.59 -11.53
C GLU A 400 -20.30 -2.97 -12.06
N ILE A 401 -19.66 -3.98 -11.46
CA ILE A 401 -18.35 -4.47 -11.90
C ILE A 401 -18.43 -5.05 -13.32
N THR A 402 -19.51 -5.75 -13.66
CA THR A 402 -19.70 -6.31 -15.01
C THR A 402 -19.78 -5.20 -16.07
N GLU A 403 -20.52 -4.13 -15.79
CA GLU A 403 -20.68 -3.00 -16.71
C GLU A 403 -19.36 -2.26 -16.92
N GLU A 404 -18.66 -1.92 -15.83
CA GLU A 404 -17.35 -1.26 -15.89
C GLU A 404 -16.31 -2.12 -16.62
N LEU A 405 -16.22 -3.41 -16.26
CA LEU A 405 -15.26 -4.33 -16.87
C LEU A 405 -15.52 -4.49 -18.37
N SER A 406 -16.79 -4.54 -18.79
CA SER A 406 -17.14 -4.62 -20.22
C SER A 406 -16.63 -3.41 -21.00
N TYR A 407 -16.73 -2.21 -20.45
CA TYR A 407 -16.15 -1.02 -21.09
C TYR A 407 -14.64 -1.13 -21.22
N TRP A 408 -13.96 -1.47 -20.11
CA TRP A 408 -12.50 -1.47 -20.04
C TRP A 408 -11.87 -2.56 -20.89
N VAL A 409 -12.44 -3.77 -20.92
CA VAL A 409 -11.96 -4.86 -21.77
C VAL A 409 -12.07 -4.47 -23.24
N ASN A 410 -13.23 -3.95 -23.69
CA ASN A 410 -13.38 -3.48 -25.07
C ASN A 410 -12.38 -2.36 -25.42
N TYR A 411 -12.10 -1.46 -24.48
CA TYR A 411 -11.12 -0.40 -24.69
C TYR A 411 -9.69 -0.96 -24.82
N ALA A 412 -9.26 -1.82 -23.89
CA ALA A 412 -7.92 -2.40 -23.91
C ALA A 412 -7.67 -3.32 -25.12
N GLU A 413 -8.65 -4.15 -25.49
CA GLU A 413 -8.59 -5.01 -26.68
C GLU A 413 -8.39 -4.21 -27.97
N SER A 414 -8.97 -3.00 -28.05
CA SER A 414 -8.77 -2.12 -29.23
C SER A 414 -7.31 -1.69 -29.43
N PHE A 415 -6.47 -1.84 -28.40
CA PHE A 415 -5.02 -1.61 -28.44
C PHE A 415 -4.20 -2.90 -28.27
N GLY A 416 -4.83 -4.08 -28.22
CA GLY A 416 -4.15 -5.35 -27.98
C GLY A 416 -3.58 -5.49 -26.56
N MET A 417 -4.21 -4.85 -25.58
CA MET A 417 -3.81 -4.86 -24.17
C MET A 417 -4.79 -5.66 -23.32
N GLY A 418 -4.33 -6.13 -22.16
CA GLY A 418 -5.18 -6.71 -21.13
C GLY A 418 -5.71 -5.69 -20.13
N ILE A 419 -6.55 -6.15 -19.20
CA ILE A 419 -7.04 -5.39 -18.05
C ILE A 419 -6.55 -6.01 -16.75
N VAL A 420 -5.96 -5.19 -15.89
CA VAL A 420 -5.58 -5.55 -14.51
C VAL A 420 -6.25 -4.63 -13.51
N ALA A 421 -6.48 -5.11 -12.29
CA ALA A 421 -6.90 -4.23 -11.19
C ALA A 421 -5.69 -3.87 -10.35
N TYR A 422 -5.31 -2.58 -10.29
CA TYR A 422 -4.19 -2.12 -9.45
C TYR A 422 -4.58 -2.04 -7.97
N GLU A 423 -5.88 -1.98 -7.68
CA GLU A 423 -6.47 -2.12 -6.36
C GLU A 423 -7.96 -2.43 -6.46
N GLY A 424 -8.56 -2.90 -5.36
CA GLY A 424 -9.96 -3.25 -5.34
C GLY A 424 -10.41 -3.93 -4.06
N GLY A 425 -11.69 -4.28 -4.05
CA GLY A 425 -12.40 -4.80 -2.89
C GLY A 425 -13.41 -3.80 -2.35
N GLN A 426 -13.83 -4.00 -1.11
CA GLN A 426 -14.78 -3.09 -0.48
C GLN A 426 -14.13 -1.71 -0.24
N HIS A 427 -14.91 -0.66 -0.48
CA HIS A 427 -14.65 0.72 -0.10
C HIS A 427 -15.86 1.23 0.70
N ILE A 428 -16.32 0.42 1.66
CA ILE A 428 -17.42 0.74 2.59
C ILE A 428 -16.81 1.52 3.77
N THR A 429 -16.76 2.83 3.61
CA THR A 429 -16.14 3.75 4.56
C THR A 429 -16.69 5.15 4.43
N ALA A 430 -16.78 5.87 5.54
CA ALA A 430 -17.02 7.30 5.57
C ALA A 430 -15.72 8.13 5.56
N ASN A 431 -14.57 7.56 5.19
CA ASN A 431 -13.29 8.27 5.18
C ASN A 431 -13.33 9.54 4.32
N GLY A 432 -12.99 10.69 4.91
CA GLY A 432 -13.06 12.00 4.26
C GLY A 432 -14.48 12.53 4.08
N LEU A 433 -15.50 11.85 4.63
CA LEU A 433 -16.92 12.18 4.49
C LEU A 433 -17.55 12.64 5.81
N LYS A 434 -18.80 13.10 5.75
CA LYS A 434 -19.54 13.66 6.92
C LYS A 434 -19.58 12.72 8.12
N LEU A 435 -19.69 11.41 7.89
CA LEU A 435 -19.94 10.40 8.91
C LEU A 435 -18.67 9.75 9.47
N GLN A 436 -17.49 10.27 9.13
CA GLN A 436 -16.21 9.67 9.51
C GLN A 436 -16.04 9.49 11.02
N GLU A 437 -16.53 10.44 11.82
CA GLU A 437 -16.38 10.40 13.29
C GLU A 437 -17.61 9.79 14.00
N ASP A 438 -18.57 9.26 13.26
CA ASP A 438 -19.81 8.70 13.83
C ASP A 438 -19.62 7.22 14.22
N THR A 439 -19.72 6.93 15.51
CA THR A 439 -19.45 5.58 16.05
C THR A 439 -20.43 4.53 15.55
N ASP A 440 -21.70 4.88 15.34
CA ASP A 440 -22.71 3.92 14.87
C ASP A 440 -22.39 3.49 13.43
N PHE A 441 -22.01 4.44 12.58
CA PHE A 441 -21.57 4.13 11.21
C PHE A 441 -20.25 3.36 11.17
N ILE A 442 -19.28 3.74 12.01
CA ILE A 442 -18.02 3.01 12.12
C ILE A 442 -18.27 1.54 12.49
N ASP A 443 -19.13 1.29 13.47
CA ASP A 443 -19.43 -0.07 13.92
C ASP A 443 -20.30 -0.85 12.93
N PHE A 444 -21.23 -0.18 12.25
CA PHE A 444 -21.99 -0.76 11.13
C PHE A 444 -21.07 -1.18 9.97
N HIS A 445 -20.12 -0.34 9.55
CA HIS A 445 -19.15 -0.66 8.50
C HIS A 445 -18.23 -1.83 8.90
N LYS A 446 -17.81 -1.90 10.17
CA LYS A 446 -17.06 -3.05 10.70
C LYS A 446 -17.90 -4.32 10.67
N ALA A 447 -19.17 -4.24 11.09
CA ALA A 447 -20.08 -5.39 11.11
C ALA A 447 -20.30 -5.96 9.72
N ILE A 448 -20.52 -5.11 8.70
CA ILE A 448 -20.63 -5.53 7.29
C ILE A 448 -19.37 -6.28 6.84
N ASN A 449 -18.17 -5.77 7.17
CA ASN A 449 -16.90 -6.38 6.76
C ASN A 449 -16.62 -7.74 7.44
N ARG A 450 -17.17 -7.96 8.63
CA ARG A 450 -17.00 -9.20 9.43
C ARG A 450 -18.07 -10.26 9.15
N ASP A 451 -19.16 -9.90 8.47
CA ASP A 451 -20.22 -10.83 8.10
C ASP A 451 -19.76 -11.79 6.99
N SER A 452 -20.11 -13.07 7.13
CA SER A 452 -19.76 -14.13 6.16
C SER A 452 -20.19 -13.81 4.72
N ARG A 453 -21.29 -13.07 4.53
CA ARG A 453 -21.81 -12.69 3.21
C ARG A 453 -20.86 -11.75 2.46
N MET A 454 -19.92 -11.09 3.15
CA MET A 454 -18.83 -10.34 2.51
C MET A 454 -17.89 -11.29 1.74
N GLY A 455 -17.59 -12.46 2.28
CA GLY A 455 -16.76 -13.47 1.60
C GLY A 455 -17.45 -14.02 0.34
N GLU A 456 -18.76 -14.24 0.40
CA GLU A 456 -19.56 -14.60 -0.78
C GLU A 456 -19.48 -13.52 -1.86
N LEU A 457 -19.65 -12.25 -1.48
CA LEU A 457 -19.59 -11.12 -2.40
C LEU A 457 -18.21 -10.97 -3.08
N TYR A 458 -17.12 -11.17 -2.32
CA TYR A 458 -15.77 -11.19 -2.89
C TYR A 458 -15.59 -12.36 -3.87
N THR A 459 -16.13 -13.54 -3.55
CA THR A 459 -16.10 -14.71 -4.43
C THR A 459 -16.83 -14.42 -5.75
N ASP A 460 -18.03 -13.84 -5.68
CA ASP A 460 -18.80 -13.45 -6.86
C ASP A 460 -18.07 -12.38 -7.70
N MET A 461 -17.44 -11.41 -7.04
CA MET A 461 -16.60 -10.39 -7.69
C MET A 461 -15.43 -11.01 -8.44
N PHE A 462 -14.65 -11.91 -7.82
CA PHE A 462 -13.50 -12.53 -8.48
C PHE A 462 -13.90 -13.41 -9.66
N ASN A 463 -15.00 -14.16 -9.52
CA ASN A 463 -15.56 -14.94 -10.62
C ASN A 463 -16.02 -14.03 -11.77
N THR A 464 -16.67 -12.90 -11.45
CA THR A 464 -17.10 -11.92 -12.45
C THR A 464 -15.91 -11.30 -13.18
N TRP A 465 -14.87 -10.91 -12.42
CA TRP A 465 -13.63 -10.37 -12.97
C TRP A 465 -12.96 -11.35 -13.94
N LYS A 466 -12.75 -12.60 -13.50
CA LYS A 466 -12.19 -13.68 -14.33
C LYS A 466 -13.01 -13.90 -15.60
N ASN A 467 -14.33 -14.10 -15.45
CA ASN A 467 -15.20 -14.45 -16.57
C ASN A 467 -15.43 -13.28 -17.54
N GLY A 468 -15.26 -12.04 -17.07
CA GLY A 468 -15.40 -10.84 -17.87
C GLY A 468 -14.13 -10.44 -18.64
N GLY A 469 -13.04 -11.21 -18.56
CA GLY A 469 -11.79 -10.93 -19.28
C GLY A 469 -10.75 -10.13 -18.49
N GLY A 470 -10.95 -9.94 -17.19
CA GLY A 470 -9.92 -9.39 -16.31
C GLY A 470 -8.80 -10.41 -16.04
N GLU A 471 -7.58 -9.91 -15.91
CA GLU A 471 -6.38 -10.70 -15.59
C GLU A 471 -5.99 -10.54 -14.11
N LEU A 472 -4.77 -10.11 -13.81
CA LEU A 472 -4.29 -9.91 -12.45
C LEU A 472 -5.20 -8.94 -11.67
N HIS A 473 -5.63 -9.36 -10.47
CA HIS A 473 -6.45 -8.56 -9.57
C HIS A 473 -5.74 -8.31 -8.25
N MET A 474 -5.47 -7.04 -7.93
CA MET A 474 -4.92 -6.64 -6.64
C MET A 474 -6.05 -6.21 -5.71
N CYS A 475 -6.23 -6.90 -4.58
CA CYS A 475 -6.92 -6.31 -3.43
C CYS A 475 -6.05 -5.22 -2.82
N PHE A 476 -6.68 -4.17 -2.27
CA PHE A 476 -5.98 -2.97 -1.80
C PHE A 476 -4.93 -3.24 -0.71
N VAL A 477 -5.32 -3.88 0.39
CA VAL A 477 -4.45 -4.09 1.56
C VAL A 477 -4.61 -5.50 2.14
N ASP A 478 -3.50 -6.13 2.46
CA ASP A 478 -3.43 -7.45 3.08
C ASP A 478 -3.84 -7.44 4.55
N ILE A 479 -3.18 -6.65 5.41
CA ILE A 479 -3.36 -6.68 6.86
C ILE A 479 -3.42 -5.26 7.41
N SER A 480 -4.60 -4.84 7.92
CA SER A 480 -4.78 -3.51 8.48
C SER A 480 -5.98 -3.43 9.41
N PHE A 481 -5.77 -2.72 10.52
CA PHE A 481 -6.78 -2.48 11.54
C PHE A 481 -8.00 -1.73 10.99
N PRO A 482 -9.23 -2.16 11.32
CA PRO A 482 -10.42 -1.38 10.97
C PRO A 482 -10.56 -0.15 11.88
N GLY A 483 -11.07 0.95 11.33
CA GLY A 483 -11.36 2.15 12.08
C GLY A 483 -12.16 3.16 11.28
N LYS A 484 -12.18 4.41 11.76
CA LYS A 484 -12.87 5.52 11.08
C LYS A 484 -12.39 5.80 9.66
N TYR A 485 -11.17 5.38 9.33
CA TYR A 485 -10.58 5.52 8.01
C TYR A 485 -10.94 4.37 7.06
N GLY A 486 -11.72 3.37 7.52
CA GLY A 486 -12.12 2.19 6.74
C GLY A 486 -11.70 0.87 7.38
N SER A 487 -12.20 -0.23 6.81
CA SER A 487 -11.90 -1.61 7.20
C SER A 487 -11.18 -2.34 6.04
N TRP A 488 -10.02 -1.82 5.63
CA TRP A 488 -9.37 -2.19 4.36
C TRP A 488 -8.83 -3.61 4.33
N GLY A 489 -8.03 -3.99 5.34
CA GLY A 489 -7.22 -5.21 5.32
C GLY A 489 -8.03 -6.49 5.12
N ALA A 490 -7.51 -7.42 4.32
CA ALA A 490 -8.04 -8.78 4.25
C ALA A 490 -8.01 -9.45 5.63
N LEU A 491 -7.00 -9.19 6.44
CA LEU A 491 -6.98 -9.42 7.89
C LEU A 491 -6.90 -8.09 8.63
N GLU A 492 -7.34 -8.08 9.89
CA GLU A 492 -7.28 -6.93 10.80
C GLU A 492 -5.95 -6.86 11.55
N TYR A 493 -5.29 -8.01 11.78
CA TYR A 493 -3.98 -8.15 12.42
C TYR A 493 -3.32 -9.47 12.02
N LEU A 494 -1.98 -9.52 12.11
CA LEU A 494 -1.16 -10.59 11.53
C LEU A 494 -1.56 -12.02 11.95
N THR A 495 -1.85 -12.21 13.24
CA THR A 495 -2.19 -13.52 13.82
C THR A 495 -3.68 -13.82 13.80
N GLN A 496 -4.51 -12.94 13.24
CA GLN A 496 -5.93 -13.21 13.08
C GLN A 496 -6.09 -14.52 12.30
N PRO A 497 -6.78 -15.55 12.84
CA PRO A 497 -6.82 -16.85 12.20
C PRO A 497 -7.40 -16.78 10.78
N SER A 498 -8.55 -16.09 10.63
CA SER A 498 -9.15 -15.78 9.34
C SER A 498 -10.14 -14.60 9.41
N SER A 499 -10.64 -14.19 8.24
CA SER A 499 -11.77 -13.27 8.03
C SER A 499 -12.54 -13.68 6.76
N PRO A 500 -13.81 -13.22 6.57
CA PRO A 500 -14.55 -13.50 5.33
C PRO A 500 -13.82 -13.07 4.05
N LYS A 501 -13.11 -11.94 4.09
CA LYS A 501 -12.33 -11.45 2.94
C LYS A 501 -11.10 -12.32 2.70
N TRP A 502 -10.37 -12.66 3.76
CA TRP A 502 -9.18 -13.52 3.67
C TRP A 502 -9.52 -14.91 3.12
N ASP A 503 -10.60 -15.51 3.63
CA ASP A 503 -11.07 -16.82 3.17
C ASP A 503 -11.41 -16.78 1.67
N ALA A 504 -12.14 -15.77 1.21
CA ALA A 504 -12.49 -15.63 -0.21
C ALA A 504 -11.24 -15.45 -1.10
N ILE A 505 -10.30 -14.60 -0.71
CA ILE A 505 -9.06 -14.34 -1.46
C ILE A 505 -8.20 -15.59 -1.55
N THR A 506 -7.92 -16.23 -0.42
CA THR A 506 -7.06 -17.41 -0.39
C THR A 506 -7.70 -18.65 -1.01
N ALA A 507 -9.02 -18.82 -0.86
CA ALA A 507 -9.75 -19.87 -1.56
C ALA A 507 -9.72 -19.66 -3.08
N PHE A 508 -9.89 -18.43 -3.56
CA PHE A 508 -9.81 -18.14 -4.99
C PHE A 508 -8.41 -18.42 -5.54
N ASN A 509 -7.35 -17.95 -4.88
CA ASN A 509 -5.96 -18.22 -5.29
C ASN A 509 -5.61 -19.70 -5.30
N ARG A 510 -6.14 -20.48 -4.35
CA ARG A 510 -5.86 -21.93 -4.25
C ARG A 510 -6.60 -22.74 -5.31
N ASN A 511 -7.84 -22.38 -5.61
CA ASN A 511 -8.74 -23.18 -6.43
C ASN A 511 -8.80 -22.73 -7.90
N THR A 512 -8.16 -21.61 -8.23
CA THR A 512 -8.22 -21.03 -9.57
C THR A 512 -6.83 -21.06 -10.18
N GLU A 513 -6.65 -21.97 -11.13
CA GLU A 513 -5.49 -21.91 -12.03
C GLU A 513 -5.49 -20.57 -12.75
N CYS A 514 -4.29 -20.03 -12.92
CA CYS A 514 -4.14 -18.78 -13.62
C CYS A 514 -4.54 -18.94 -15.09
N TRP A 515 -5.22 -17.93 -15.63
CA TRP A 515 -5.91 -18.00 -16.93
C TRP A 515 -5.44 -16.93 -17.93
N TRP A 516 -4.38 -16.20 -17.59
CA TRP A 516 -3.70 -15.26 -18.48
C TRP A 516 -2.27 -15.73 -18.76
N ASP A 517 -1.45 -14.93 -19.45
CA ASP A 517 -0.02 -15.23 -19.59
C ASP A 517 0.66 -15.05 -18.22
N CYS A 518 0.81 -16.14 -17.49
CA CYS A 518 1.30 -16.15 -16.10
C CYS A 518 1.92 -17.49 -15.72
N ASP A 519 2.28 -18.30 -16.70
CA ASP A 519 3.04 -19.53 -16.48
C ASP A 519 4.43 -19.14 -15.94
N ASN A 520 4.78 -19.76 -14.81
CA ASN A 520 6.15 -19.89 -14.32
C ASN A 520 6.54 -21.36 -14.43
#